data_AF-A0A2N3VDG2-F1
#
_entry.id   AF-A0A2N3VDG2-F1
#
_cell.length_a   1.000
_cell.length_b   1.000
_cell.length_c   1.000
_cell.angle_alpha   90.00
_cell.angle_beta   90.00
_cell.angle_gamma   90.00
#
_symmetry.space_group_name_H-M   'P 1'
#
loop_
_entity.id
_entity.type
_entity.pdbx_description
1 polymer ?
#
loop_
_entity_poly.entity_id
_entity_poly.type
_entity_poly.pdbx_seq_one_letter_code
_entity_poly.pdbx_strand_id
1 'polypeptide(L)'
;MSIVITVTCGHLGRAAVEAVLDRSTDPAEVIAGARDLAKIIDHAARGVHTAVIDYDDPTTITPVYMFVLISGTALANRDRQHTEEIAAVAKAGAARIIYTSGLKADDTALSTAAMHLPTEDACVPAGCRSRSCAAAGTARTTAATSSPPFARPVPLSSTGDGVVASASRRNLAEIIAVVVTTEEHQGKT
;
A
#
# COMPACT_ATOMS: atom_id res chain seq x y z
N MET A 1 -10.68 16.41 1.83
CA MET A 1 -10.67 15.52 3.02
C MET A 1 -9.28 14.95 3.20
N SER A 2 -8.76 14.76 4.42
CA SER A 2 -7.36 14.30 4.57
C SER A 2 -7.16 12.82 4.19
N ILE A 3 -6.17 12.55 3.33
CA ILE A 3 -5.76 11.23 2.86
C ILE A 3 -4.32 10.99 3.30
N VAL A 4 -4.10 10.03 4.20
CA VAL A 4 -2.75 9.56 4.54
C VAL A 4 -2.36 8.41 3.61
N ILE A 5 -1.18 8.49 3.01
CA ILE A 5 -0.55 7.39 2.28
C ILE A 5 0.74 7.02 3.01
N THR A 6 0.87 5.77 3.42
CA THR A 6 2.07 5.29 4.13
C THR A 6 3.18 4.84 3.17
N VAL A 7 4.39 4.62 3.70
CA VAL A 7 5.55 4.07 2.96
C VAL A 7 5.86 4.88 1.68
N THR A 8 5.76 6.20 1.76
CA THR A 8 5.93 7.10 0.59
C THR A 8 7.39 7.27 0.15
N CYS A 9 8.36 6.85 0.97
CA CYS A 9 9.74 6.67 0.53
C CYS A 9 9.92 5.44 -0.39
N GLY A 10 8.92 4.54 -0.44
CA GLY A 10 8.90 3.36 -1.29
C GLY A 10 8.33 3.62 -2.68
N HIS A 11 8.62 2.72 -3.62
CA HIS A 11 8.20 2.88 -5.02
C HIS A 11 6.68 2.96 -5.23
N LEU A 12 5.90 2.18 -4.48
CA LEU A 12 4.44 2.20 -4.62
C LEU A 12 3.85 3.44 -3.96
N GLY A 13 4.27 3.77 -2.73
CA GLY A 13 3.77 4.94 -1.99
C GLY A 13 4.04 6.25 -2.72
N ARG A 14 5.27 6.46 -3.23
CA ARG A 14 5.57 7.65 -4.05
C ARG A 14 4.69 7.75 -5.29
N ALA A 15 4.56 6.64 -6.03
CA ALA A 15 3.71 6.59 -7.21
C ALA A 15 2.23 6.82 -6.88
N ALA A 16 1.76 6.37 -5.72
CA ALA A 16 0.39 6.58 -5.25
C ALA A 16 0.12 8.06 -4.94
N VAL A 17 1.06 8.75 -4.27
CA VAL A 17 0.97 10.20 -4.06
C VAL A 17 0.90 10.93 -5.39
N GLU A 18 1.78 10.60 -6.35
CA GLU A 18 1.74 11.16 -7.71
C GLU A 18 0.38 10.94 -8.38
N ALA A 19 -0.10 9.71 -8.41
CA ALA A 19 -1.37 9.36 -9.06
C ALA A 19 -2.58 10.04 -8.42
N VAL A 20 -2.58 10.25 -7.10
CA VAL A 20 -3.64 11.00 -6.41
C VAL A 20 -3.64 12.48 -6.83
N LEU A 21 -2.47 13.12 -6.87
CA LEU A 21 -2.36 14.52 -7.28
C LEU A 21 -2.76 14.72 -8.75
N ASP A 22 -2.44 13.77 -9.63
CA ASP A 22 -2.83 13.80 -11.04
C ASP A 22 -4.37 13.77 -11.24
N ARG A 23 -5.14 13.36 -10.21
CA ARG A 23 -6.61 13.40 -10.20
C ARG A 23 -7.19 14.73 -9.68
N SER A 24 -6.38 15.79 -9.64
CA SER A 24 -6.78 17.13 -9.15
C SER A 24 -7.16 17.16 -7.67
N THR A 25 -6.68 16.21 -6.86
CA THR A 25 -6.73 16.32 -5.40
C THR A 25 -5.78 17.45 -4.96
N ASP A 26 -6.27 18.34 -4.10
CA ASP A 26 -5.45 19.40 -3.51
C ASP A 26 -4.28 18.77 -2.74
N PRO A 27 -3.01 19.12 -3.03
CA PRO A 27 -1.86 18.64 -2.28
C PRO A 27 -1.99 18.79 -0.76
N ALA A 28 -2.67 19.83 -0.28
CA ALA A 28 -2.90 20.07 1.15
C ALA A 28 -3.84 19.02 1.80
N GLU A 29 -4.59 18.26 0.99
CA GLU A 29 -5.41 17.14 1.47
C GLU A 29 -4.62 15.84 1.59
N VAL A 30 -3.42 15.75 1.01
CA VAL A 30 -2.60 14.55 1.03
C VAL A 30 -1.52 14.65 2.10
N ILE A 31 -1.40 13.59 2.89
CA ILE A 31 -0.35 13.43 3.89
C ILE A 31 0.54 12.25 3.47
N ALA A 32 1.78 12.54 3.09
CA ALA A 32 2.81 11.55 2.79
C ALA A 32 3.49 11.07 4.07
N GLY A 33 3.25 9.81 4.42
CA GLY A 33 3.81 9.15 5.60
C GLY A 33 5.12 8.43 5.32
N ALA A 34 6.14 8.69 6.13
CA ALA A 34 7.40 7.96 6.13
C ALA A 34 8.10 8.03 7.51
N ARG A 35 8.93 7.04 7.83
CA ARG A 35 9.77 7.08 9.04
C ARG A 35 10.84 8.17 9.00
N ASP A 36 11.33 8.47 7.81
CA ASP A 36 12.40 9.43 7.57
C ASP A 36 11.93 10.46 6.54
N LEU A 37 11.59 11.66 7.02
CA LEU A 37 11.07 12.75 6.21
C LEU A 37 12.11 13.29 5.22
N ALA A 38 13.42 13.11 5.48
CA ALA A 38 14.47 13.55 4.57
C ALA A 38 14.40 12.81 3.23
N LYS A 39 13.78 11.62 3.18
CA LYS A 39 13.60 10.82 1.96
C LYS A 39 12.39 11.23 1.11
N ILE A 40 11.55 12.12 1.62
CA ILE A 40 10.30 12.56 0.96
C ILE A 40 10.16 14.08 0.88
N ILE A 41 11.28 14.80 0.92
CA ILE A 41 11.31 16.27 0.81
C ILE A 41 10.69 16.79 -0.50
N ASP A 42 10.70 15.99 -1.55
CA ASP A 42 10.09 16.29 -2.84
C ASP A 42 8.56 16.29 -2.78
N HIS A 43 7.95 15.52 -1.86
CA HIS A 43 6.50 15.61 -1.62
C HIS A 43 6.15 16.98 -1.01
N ALA A 44 6.90 17.42 0.00
CA ALA A 44 6.71 18.75 0.60
C ALA A 44 6.90 19.88 -0.43
N ALA A 45 7.88 19.76 -1.33
CA ALA A 45 8.11 20.72 -2.41
C ALA A 45 6.93 20.84 -3.40
N ARG A 46 6.02 19.85 -3.42
CA ARG A 46 4.79 19.83 -4.22
C ARG A 46 3.55 20.28 -3.45
N GLY A 47 3.71 20.78 -2.22
CA GLY A 47 2.61 21.22 -1.36
C GLY A 47 1.92 20.09 -0.59
N VAL A 48 2.45 18.86 -0.65
CA VAL A 48 1.93 17.71 0.10
C VAL A 48 2.38 17.81 1.55
N HIS A 49 1.48 17.59 2.51
CA HIS A 49 1.87 17.50 3.91
C HIS A 49 2.69 16.23 4.15
N THR A 50 3.69 16.30 5.03
CA THR A 50 4.51 15.14 5.38
C THR A 50 4.41 14.86 6.86
N ALA A 51 4.23 13.60 7.23
CA ALA A 51 4.14 13.19 8.63
C ALA A 51 5.05 11.98 8.89
N VAL A 52 5.64 11.95 10.09
CA VAL A 52 6.34 10.75 10.55
C VAL A 52 5.26 9.69 10.79
N ILE A 53 5.39 8.56 10.12
CA ILE A 53 4.56 7.37 10.36
C ILE A 53 5.50 6.19 10.45
N ASP A 54 5.50 5.56 11.62
CA ASP A 54 6.30 4.38 11.92
C ASP A 54 5.40 3.27 12.43
N TYR A 55 5.39 2.14 11.73
CA TYR A 55 4.59 0.99 12.16
C TYR A 55 5.10 0.36 13.46
N ASP A 56 6.33 0.67 13.88
CA ASP A 56 6.83 0.29 15.20
C ASP A 56 6.44 1.29 16.31
N ASP A 57 5.89 2.46 15.95
CA ASP A 57 5.39 3.48 16.87
C ASP A 57 4.01 4.03 16.43
N PRO A 58 2.91 3.33 16.78
CA PRO A 58 1.55 3.73 16.40
C PRO A 58 1.10 5.04 17.07
N THR A 59 1.89 5.62 17.99
CA THR A 59 1.59 6.94 18.59
C THR A 59 1.80 8.09 17.59
N THR A 60 2.47 7.80 16.47
CA THR A 60 2.69 8.75 15.38
C THR A 60 1.42 9.03 14.55
N ILE A 61 0.35 8.25 14.73
CA ILE A 61 -0.90 8.40 14.00
C ILE A 61 -1.69 9.63 14.47
N THR A 62 -1.93 10.55 13.53
CA THR A 62 -2.80 11.70 13.73
C THR A 62 -4.21 11.44 13.19
N PRO A 63 -5.25 12.17 13.68
CA PRO A 63 -6.59 12.11 13.11
C PRO A 63 -6.58 12.29 11.58
N VAL A 64 -7.29 11.41 10.88
CA VAL A 64 -7.32 11.36 9.41
C VAL A 64 -8.68 10.87 8.93
N TYR A 65 -9.12 11.32 7.75
CA TYR A 65 -10.35 10.80 7.15
C TYR A 65 -10.15 9.46 6.41
N MET A 66 -9.14 9.38 5.53
CA MET A 66 -8.75 8.13 4.84
C MET A 66 -7.30 7.74 5.11
N PHE A 67 -7.06 6.45 5.36
CA PHE A 67 -5.71 5.92 5.60
C PHE A 67 -5.37 4.79 4.64
N VAL A 68 -4.34 4.97 3.83
CA VAL A 68 -3.83 3.94 2.90
C VAL A 68 -2.64 3.23 3.54
N LEU A 69 -2.89 2.04 4.07
CA LEU A 69 -1.88 1.14 4.62
C LEU A 69 -1.20 0.36 3.49
N ILE A 70 -0.01 0.81 3.08
CA ILE A 70 0.86 0.05 2.19
C ILE A 70 1.64 -0.98 3.00
N SER A 71 1.55 -2.26 2.59
CA SER A 71 2.14 -3.37 3.36
C SER A 71 3.64 -3.20 3.60
N GLY A 72 4.05 -3.42 4.85
CA GLY A 72 5.45 -3.39 5.26
C GLY A 72 6.24 -4.62 4.80
N THR A 73 7.56 -4.46 4.71
CA THR A 73 8.49 -5.55 4.33
C THR A 73 9.06 -6.33 5.52
N ALA A 74 8.77 -5.90 6.76
CA ALA A 74 9.28 -6.52 7.99
C ALA A 74 8.46 -7.76 8.37
N LEU A 75 8.56 -8.83 7.57
CA LEU A 75 7.66 -10.00 7.63
C LEU A 75 7.46 -10.58 9.04
N ALA A 76 8.52 -10.64 9.86
CA ALA A 76 8.44 -11.19 11.22
C ALA A 76 7.59 -10.35 12.18
N ASN A 77 7.51 -9.04 11.97
CA ASN A 77 6.79 -8.10 12.83
C ASN A 77 5.52 -7.56 12.18
N ARG A 78 5.28 -7.87 10.91
CA ARG A 78 4.28 -7.22 10.07
C ARG A 78 2.88 -7.31 10.65
N ASP A 79 2.52 -8.48 11.17
CA ASP A 79 1.17 -8.71 11.70
C ASP A 79 0.91 -7.84 12.93
N ARG A 80 1.88 -7.76 13.85
CA ARG A 80 1.83 -6.85 15.01
C ARG A 80 1.75 -5.39 14.54
N GLN A 81 2.69 -4.98 13.71
CA GLN A 81 2.80 -3.63 13.14
C GLN A 81 1.48 -3.17 12.49
N HIS A 82 0.92 -3.97 11.58
CA HIS A 82 -0.32 -3.63 10.90
C HIS A 82 -1.52 -3.63 11.84
N THR A 83 -1.61 -4.58 12.78
CA THR A 83 -2.75 -4.65 13.73
C THR A 83 -2.77 -3.43 14.64
N GLU A 84 -1.61 -3.04 15.18
CA GLU A 84 -1.48 -1.84 16.01
C GLU A 84 -1.77 -0.57 15.23
N GLU A 85 -1.27 -0.46 13.99
CA GLU A 85 -1.54 0.67 13.11
C GLU A 85 -3.03 0.82 12.79
N ILE A 86 -3.69 -0.28 12.38
CA ILE A 86 -5.13 -0.30 12.08
C ILE A 86 -5.94 0.12 13.30
N ALA A 87 -5.59 -0.41 14.49
CA ALA A 87 -6.27 -0.05 15.73
C ALA A 87 -6.08 1.43 16.09
N ALA A 88 -4.87 1.97 15.92
CA ALA A 88 -4.57 3.38 16.18
C ALA A 88 -5.34 4.31 15.22
N VAL A 89 -5.36 3.99 13.94
CA VAL A 89 -6.08 4.74 12.90
C VAL A 89 -7.60 4.69 13.12
N ALA A 90 -8.13 3.52 13.46
CA ALA A 90 -9.54 3.38 13.81
C ALA A 90 -9.91 4.21 15.05
N LYS A 91 -9.07 4.18 16.09
CA LYS A 91 -9.23 5.00 17.30
C LYS A 91 -9.13 6.51 17.01
N ALA A 92 -8.33 6.89 16.02
CA ALA A 92 -8.21 8.26 15.54
C ALA A 92 -9.42 8.74 14.70
N GLY A 93 -10.40 7.85 14.45
CA GLY A 93 -11.67 8.20 13.81
C GLY A 93 -11.66 8.12 12.29
N ALA A 94 -10.72 7.38 11.69
CA ALA A 94 -10.68 7.21 10.24
C ALA A 94 -11.98 6.62 9.70
N ALA A 95 -12.56 7.28 8.70
CA ALA A 95 -13.78 6.82 8.04
C ALA A 95 -13.48 5.66 7.08
N ARG A 96 -12.28 5.64 6.48
CA ARG A 96 -11.86 4.61 5.52
C ARG A 96 -10.41 4.21 5.78
N ILE A 97 -10.17 2.92 5.80
CA ILE A 97 -8.82 2.34 5.77
C ILE A 97 -8.75 1.48 4.52
N ILE A 98 -7.69 1.65 3.74
CA ILE A 98 -7.44 0.95 2.47
C ILE A 98 -6.13 0.21 2.65
N TYR A 99 -6.14 -1.11 2.48
CA TYR A 99 -4.96 -1.94 2.68
C TYR A 99 -4.50 -2.58 1.37
N THR A 100 -3.22 -2.43 1.02
CA THR A 100 -2.64 -3.13 -0.14
C THR A 100 -2.31 -4.58 0.22
N SER A 101 -3.30 -5.46 0.11
CA SER A 101 -3.17 -6.89 0.42
C SER A 101 -2.52 -7.71 -0.69
N GLY A 102 -2.29 -9.01 -0.44
CA GLY A 102 -1.94 -10.02 -1.43
C GLY A 102 -3.14 -10.40 -2.32
N LEU A 103 -2.90 -10.73 -3.59
CA LEU A 103 -3.97 -11.23 -4.46
C LEU A 103 -4.53 -12.56 -3.92
N LYS A 104 -5.84 -12.59 -3.67
CA LYS A 104 -6.57 -13.75 -3.13
C LYS A 104 -5.88 -14.32 -1.88
N ALA A 105 -5.60 -13.47 -0.89
CA ALA A 105 -4.88 -13.90 0.32
C ALA A 105 -5.57 -15.05 1.07
N ASP A 106 -6.89 -15.19 0.91
CA ASP A 106 -7.75 -16.25 1.43
C ASP A 106 -7.76 -17.54 0.59
N ASP A 107 -7.39 -17.46 -0.70
CA ASP A 107 -7.41 -18.56 -1.67
C ASP A 107 -6.17 -18.52 -2.57
N THR A 108 -5.00 -18.79 -1.97
CA THR A 108 -3.72 -18.78 -2.67
C THR A 108 -2.73 -19.81 -2.13
N ALA A 109 -2.00 -20.46 -3.04
CA ALA A 109 -0.87 -21.33 -2.70
C ALA A 109 0.43 -20.53 -2.47
N LEU A 110 0.45 -19.22 -2.76
CA LEU A 110 1.62 -18.37 -2.54
C LEU A 110 1.66 -17.95 -1.08
N SER A 111 2.57 -18.54 -0.30
CA SER A 111 2.76 -18.21 1.12
C SER A 111 2.93 -16.71 1.35
N THR A 112 3.63 -16.01 0.46
CA THR A 112 3.82 -14.56 0.55
C THR A 112 2.51 -13.77 0.47
N ALA A 113 1.53 -14.25 -0.30
CA ALA A 113 0.21 -13.63 -0.40
C ALA A 113 -0.68 -14.04 0.77
N ALA A 114 -0.66 -15.33 1.16
CA ALA A 114 -1.42 -15.85 2.30
C ALA A 114 -1.08 -15.16 3.62
N MET A 115 0.18 -14.74 3.80
CA MET A 115 0.60 -13.96 4.98
C MET A 115 -0.19 -12.64 5.14
N HIS A 116 -0.87 -12.12 4.12
CA HIS A 116 -1.63 -10.86 4.24
C HIS A 116 -3.00 -11.06 4.91
N LEU A 117 -3.50 -12.29 5.00
CA LEU A 117 -4.82 -12.61 5.55
C LEU A 117 -5.01 -12.10 7.00
N PRO A 118 -4.04 -12.24 7.94
CA PRO A 118 -4.17 -11.67 9.28
C PRO A 118 -4.39 -10.14 9.29
N THR A 119 -3.77 -9.42 8.34
CA THR A 119 -4.02 -7.97 8.21
C THR A 119 -5.40 -7.68 7.63
N GLU A 120 -5.88 -8.48 6.67
CA GLU A 120 -7.25 -8.33 6.16
C GLU A 120 -8.30 -8.56 7.25
N ASP A 121 -8.06 -9.54 8.12
CA ASP A 121 -8.93 -9.84 9.27
C ASP A 121 -8.91 -8.69 10.29
N ALA A 122 -7.76 -8.09 10.56
CA ALA A 122 -7.64 -6.91 11.43
C ALA A 122 -8.43 -5.69 10.92
N CYS A 123 -8.58 -5.54 9.59
CA CYS A 123 -9.38 -4.47 8.99
C CYS A 123 -10.89 -4.63 9.22
N VAL A 124 -11.42 -5.85 9.36
CA VAL A 124 -12.87 -6.11 9.48
C VAL A 124 -13.50 -5.44 10.72
N PRO A 125 -13.02 -5.68 11.96
CA PRO A 125 -13.63 -5.10 13.16
C PRO A 125 -13.41 -3.58 13.27
N ALA A 126 -12.39 -3.04 12.62
CA ALA A 126 -12.08 -1.60 12.59
C ALA A 126 -13.08 -0.78 11.74
N GLY A 127 -14.11 -1.41 11.16
CA GLY A 127 -15.09 -0.73 10.33
C GLY A 127 -14.52 -0.25 8.99
N CYS A 128 -13.43 -0.88 8.52
CA CYS A 128 -12.77 -0.53 7.26
C CYS A 128 -13.71 -0.81 6.08
N ARG A 129 -14.38 0.23 5.60
CA ARG A 129 -15.30 0.15 4.45
C ARG A 129 -14.56 0.19 3.11
N SER A 130 -13.43 -0.49 2.93
CA SER A 130 -12.83 -0.76 1.61
C SER A 130 -11.60 -1.65 1.73
N ARG A 131 -11.66 -2.87 1.22
CA ARG A 131 -10.53 -3.82 1.21
C ARG A 131 -9.95 -3.83 -0.20
N SER A 132 -9.22 -2.81 -0.61
CA SER A 132 -8.70 -2.79 -1.99
C SER A 132 -7.53 -3.76 -2.17
N CYS A 133 -7.84 -4.98 -2.62
CA CYS A 133 -6.87 -6.01 -2.97
C CYS A 133 -6.06 -5.64 -4.22
N ALA A 134 -5.03 -4.81 -4.04
CA ALA A 134 -4.11 -4.41 -5.11
C ALA A 134 -2.71 -5.01 -4.89
N ALA A 135 -2.58 -6.34 -4.96
CA ALA A 135 -1.29 -6.95 -5.30
C ALA A 135 -1.45 -8.08 -6.30
N ALA A 136 -1.96 -7.76 -7.49
CA ALA A 136 -1.52 -8.49 -8.68
C ALA A 136 0.01 -8.37 -8.73
N GLY A 137 0.71 -9.51 -8.75
CA GLY A 137 2.16 -9.59 -8.62
C GLY A 137 2.84 -8.52 -9.46
N THR A 138 3.67 -7.69 -8.82
CA THR A 138 4.26 -6.56 -9.55
C THR A 138 5.06 -7.11 -10.73
N ALA A 139 4.91 -6.55 -11.93
CA ALA A 139 5.71 -6.92 -13.11
C ALA A 139 7.23 -6.79 -12.87
N ARG A 140 7.63 -6.18 -11.74
CA ARG A 140 9.01 -6.08 -11.30
C ARG A 140 9.45 -7.19 -10.36
N THR A 141 8.59 -7.91 -9.64
CA THR A 141 9.06 -9.14 -8.96
C THR A 141 9.40 -10.22 -9.97
N THR A 142 8.75 -10.23 -11.14
CA THR A 142 9.13 -11.05 -12.30
C THR A 142 10.28 -10.47 -13.12
N ALA A 143 10.44 -9.14 -13.18
CA ALA A 143 11.57 -8.52 -13.88
C ALA A 143 12.83 -8.31 -13.01
N ALA A 144 12.75 -8.25 -11.69
CA ALA A 144 13.92 -8.07 -10.78
C ALA A 144 14.70 -9.37 -10.57
N THR A 145 14.12 -10.52 -10.95
CA THR A 145 14.86 -11.77 -11.15
C THR A 145 15.62 -11.78 -12.48
N SER A 146 15.48 -10.76 -13.34
CA SER A 146 16.50 -10.49 -14.35
C SER A 146 17.75 -9.97 -13.66
N SER A 147 18.66 -10.90 -13.35
CA SER A 147 20.09 -10.60 -13.26
C SER A 147 20.51 -9.72 -14.45
N PRO A 148 21.60 -8.93 -14.36
CA PRO A 148 22.08 -8.15 -15.49
C PRO A 148 22.06 -9.02 -16.77
N PRO A 149 21.62 -8.48 -17.92
CA PRO A 149 21.15 -9.23 -19.09
C PRO A 149 22.18 -10.14 -19.79
N PHE A 150 23.30 -10.46 -19.16
CA PHE A 150 24.46 -11.11 -19.77
C PHE A 150 24.84 -12.49 -19.20
N ALA A 151 24.25 -12.97 -18.10
CA ALA A 151 24.68 -14.25 -17.53
C ALA A 151 23.91 -15.47 -18.06
N ARG A 152 22.62 -15.34 -18.40
CA ARG A 152 21.79 -16.43 -18.93
C ARG A 152 20.74 -15.91 -19.93
N PRO A 153 20.62 -16.51 -21.12
CA PRO A 153 19.69 -16.05 -22.17
C PRO A 153 18.22 -16.39 -21.91
N VAL A 154 17.90 -17.12 -20.83
CA VAL A 154 16.52 -17.54 -20.51
C VAL A 154 16.19 -17.21 -19.05
N PRO A 155 15.05 -16.55 -18.77
CA PRO A 155 14.54 -16.36 -17.42
C PRO A 155 14.32 -17.72 -16.75
N LEU A 156 14.87 -17.91 -15.55
CA LEU A 156 14.60 -19.10 -14.75
C LEU A 156 13.33 -18.87 -13.93
N SER A 157 12.35 -19.75 -14.06
CA SER A 157 11.15 -19.78 -13.22
C SER A 157 10.75 -21.22 -12.90
N SER A 158 10.02 -21.38 -11.79
CA SER A 158 9.36 -22.65 -11.41
C SER A 158 7.84 -22.56 -11.62
N THR A 159 7.39 -21.73 -12.57
CA THR A 159 5.97 -21.43 -12.80
C THR A 159 5.26 -22.46 -13.67
N GLY A 160 6.01 -23.33 -14.38
CA GLY A 160 5.43 -24.24 -15.37
C GLY A 160 4.58 -23.49 -16.39
N ASP A 161 3.38 -24.01 -16.68
CA ASP A 161 2.38 -23.39 -17.55
C ASP A 161 1.50 -22.34 -16.83
N GLY A 162 1.86 -21.95 -15.60
CA GLY A 162 1.10 -20.98 -14.81
C GLY A 162 1.05 -19.60 -15.46
N VAL A 163 -0.15 -19.02 -15.52
CA VAL A 163 -0.36 -17.66 -16.04
C VAL A 163 -0.09 -16.63 -14.95
N VAL A 164 0.85 -15.72 -15.20
CA VAL A 164 1.19 -14.63 -14.26
C VAL A 164 0.46 -13.34 -14.67
N ALA A 165 -0.67 -13.07 -14.01
CA ALA A 165 -1.40 -11.82 -14.16
C ALA A 165 -0.70 -10.68 -13.39
N SER A 166 0.33 -10.10 -14.01
CA SER A 166 1.13 -9.03 -13.39
C SER A 166 0.58 -7.63 -13.66
N ALA A 167 0.85 -6.70 -12.73
CA ALA A 167 0.56 -5.28 -12.90
C ALA A 167 1.79 -4.42 -12.60
N SER A 168 1.93 -3.27 -13.28
CA SER A 168 2.98 -2.31 -12.95
C SER A 168 2.67 -1.59 -11.63
N ARG A 169 3.69 -1.08 -10.91
CA ARG A 169 3.45 -0.25 -9.71
C ARG A 169 2.70 1.03 -10.04
N ARG A 170 2.82 1.54 -11.28
CA ARG A 170 2.04 2.67 -11.77
C ARG A 170 0.55 2.31 -11.85
N ASN A 171 0.21 1.12 -12.35
CA ASN A 171 -1.18 0.66 -12.39
C ASN A 171 -1.73 0.42 -10.98
N LEU A 172 -0.92 -0.13 -10.07
CA LEU A 172 -1.33 -0.29 -8.67
C LEU A 172 -1.53 1.07 -7.97
N ALA A 173 -0.66 2.04 -8.23
CA ALA A 173 -0.81 3.41 -7.75
C ALA A 173 -2.07 4.09 -8.30
N GLU A 174 -2.38 3.88 -9.58
CA GLU A 174 -3.61 4.36 -10.20
C GLU A 174 -4.85 3.75 -9.54
N ILE A 175 -4.83 2.45 -9.22
CA ILE A 175 -5.91 1.80 -8.46
C ILE A 175 -6.08 2.46 -7.10
N ILE A 176 -4.98 2.70 -6.35
CA ILE A 176 -5.04 3.41 -5.06
C ILE A 176 -5.68 4.79 -5.26
N ALA A 177 -5.25 5.53 -6.28
CA ALA A 177 -5.75 6.86 -6.56
C ALA A 177 -7.25 6.87 -6.90
N VAL A 178 -7.72 5.92 -7.70
CA VAL A 178 -9.16 5.73 -7.97
C VAL A 178 -9.92 5.44 -6.66
N VAL A 179 -9.44 4.48 -5.86
CA VAL A 179 -10.11 4.07 -4.62
C VAL A 179 -10.24 5.22 -3.63
N VAL A 180 -9.21 6.03 -3.43
CA VAL A 180 -9.25 7.16 -2.48
C VAL A 180 -10.05 8.36 -2.98
N THR A 181 -10.21 8.51 -4.31
CA THR A 181 -10.92 9.65 -4.90
C THR A 181 -12.36 9.35 -5.32
N THR A 182 -12.81 8.09 -5.19
CA THR A 182 -14.20 7.71 -5.51
C THR A 182 -14.87 6.95 -4.36
N GLU A 183 -16.20 6.99 -4.38
CA GLU A 183 -17.04 6.34 -3.36
C GLU A 183 -17.49 4.93 -3.78
N GLU A 184 -17.38 4.58 -5.08
CA GLU A 184 -17.89 3.32 -5.63
C GLU A 184 -17.23 2.07 -5.02
N HIS A 185 -16.00 2.20 -4.52
CA HIS A 185 -15.22 1.09 -3.98
C HIS A 185 -15.42 0.89 -2.47
N GLN A 186 -16.33 1.64 -1.84
CA GLN A 186 -16.63 1.44 -0.43
C GLN A 186 -17.28 0.08 -0.17
N GLY A 187 -16.73 -0.64 0.80
CA GLY A 187 -17.16 -1.96 1.26
C GLY A 187 -16.79 -3.11 0.32
N LYS A 188 -16.09 -2.81 -0.79
CA LYS A 188 -15.71 -3.81 -1.79
C LYS A 188 -14.31 -4.36 -1.54
N THR A 189 -14.11 -5.61 -1.95
CA THR A 189 -12.84 -6.34 -2.01
C THR A 189 -12.31 -6.38 -3.43
#